data_AF-A0A1W9WGY6-F1
#
_entry.id   AF-A0A1W9WGY6-F1
#
_cell.length_a   1.000
_cell.length_b   1.000
_cell.length_c   1.000
_cell.angle_alpha   90.00
_cell.angle_beta   90.00
_cell.angle_gamma   90.00
#
_symmetry.space_group_name_H-M   'P 1'
#
loop_
_entity.id
_entity.type
_entity.pdbx_description
1 polymer ?
#
loop_
_entity_poly.entity_id
_entity_poly.type
_entity_poly.pdbx_seq_one_letter_code
_entity_poly.pdbx_strand_id
1 'polypeptide(L)'
;MGKTFRLRHRKKALNAVPSCKGSPAIKERKSCSYRNYPFTIILKHRIGGELQPVEIKFDPGSRTTGIALVGHFKRGSEVLWAGNLNHKGFLISSRLESRRSVRRSRRNRKTRYRPARFDNRRRKEGWLPPSLRSRVLNVKNWRALLLWFLPITLRAVETVRFYTQKLQNAEIKGIEYQ
;
A
#
# COMPACT_ATOMS: atom_id res chain seq x y z
N MET A 1 7.45 13.17 -14.68
CA MET A 1 8.72 12.54 -14.24
C MET A 1 8.78 12.57 -12.71
N GLY A 2 9.07 11.47 -12.03
CA GLY A 2 9.14 11.43 -10.56
C GLY A 2 10.44 12.00 -9.99
N LYS A 3 10.43 12.43 -8.73
CA LYS A 3 11.63 12.91 -8.02
C LYS A 3 12.61 11.77 -7.71
N THR A 4 13.88 12.14 -7.52
CA THR A 4 14.95 11.22 -7.10
C THR A 4 15.10 11.22 -5.59
N PHE A 5 15.13 10.02 -5.02
CA PHE A 5 15.36 9.80 -3.59
C PHE A 5 16.84 9.82 -3.28
N ARG A 6 17.22 10.38 -2.14
CA ARG A 6 18.62 10.53 -1.74
C ARG A 6 18.85 9.86 -0.40
N LEU A 7 19.95 9.13 -0.33
CA LEU A 7 20.46 8.52 0.90
C LEU A 7 21.85 9.07 1.21
N ARG A 8 22.17 9.15 2.50
CA ARG A 8 23.52 9.45 3.00
C ARG A 8 24.41 8.20 2.94
N HIS A 9 25.73 8.38 2.98
CA HIS A 9 26.67 7.33 3.38
C HIS A 9 26.25 6.80 4.78
N ARG A 10 25.94 5.49 4.89
CA ARG A 10 25.13 4.80 5.94
C ARG A 10 23.60 4.69 5.73
N LYS A 11 23.11 4.93 4.51
CA LYS A 11 21.72 4.65 4.08
C LYS A 11 20.63 5.39 4.90
N LYS A 12 20.96 6.52 5.52
CA LYS A 12 19.97 7.41 6.14
C LYS A 12 19.27 8.25 5.09
N ALA A 13 17.95 8.37 5.19
CA ALA A 13 17.12 9.14 4.25
C ALA A 13 17.43 10.64 4.28
N LEU A 14 17.35 11.28 3.11
CA LEU A 14 17.50 12.72 2.90
C LEU A 14 16.35 13.24 2.01
N ASN A 15 16.24 14.55 1.87
CA ASN A 15 15.20 15.17 1.03
C ASN A 15 15.29 14.72 -0.42
N ALA A 16 14.14 14.46 -1.02
CA ALA A 16 14.02 14.21 -2.46
C ALA A 16 14.43 15.46 -3.27
N VAL A 17 14.90 15.22 -4.49
CA VAL A 17 15.27 16.27 -5.47
C VAL A 17 14.61 15.99 -6.81
N PRO A 18 14.55 16.97 -7.72
CA PRO A 18 14.18 16.72 -9.11
C PRO A 18 14.91 15.51 -9.71
N SER A 19 14.38 14.95 -10.80
CA SER A 19 14.98 13.78 -11.46
C SER A 19 16.46 14.01 -11.76
N CYS A 20 17.35 13.21 -11.14
CA CYS A 20 18.80 13.30 -11.29
C CYS A 20 19.37 12.14 -12.12
N LYS A 21 18.55 11.42 -12.89
CA LYS A 21 19.03 10.39 -13.81
C LYS A 21 20.04 11.01 -14.78
N GLY A 22 21.29 10.54 -14.74
CA GLY A 22 22.38 11.11 -15.56
C GLY A 22 22.89 12.49 -15.10
N SER A 23 22.57 12.93 -13.88
CA SER A 23 23.01 14.24 -13.37
C SER A 23 24.54 14.37 -13.28
N PRO A 24 25.07 15.61 -13.32
CA PRO A 24 26.50 15.87 -13.12
C PRO A 24 27.04 15.25 -11.83
N ALA A 25 26.26 15.23 -10.75
CA ALA A 25 26.65 14.59 -9.49
C ALA A 25 26.91 13.08 -9.60
N ILE A 26 26.28 12.39 -10.57
CA ILE A 26 26.58 10.98 -10.86
C ILE A 26 27.80 10.89 -11.77
N LYS A 27 27.88 11.74 -12.81
CA LYS A 27 29.02 11.78 -13.76
C LYS A 27 30.35 12.10 -13.06
N GLU A 28 30.33 13.08 -12.17
CA GLU A 28 31.46 13.53 -11.33
C GLU A 28 31.71 12.60 -10.13
N ARG A 29 31.06 11.42 -10.06
CA ARG A 29 31.22 10.41 -9.01
C ARG A 29 30.95 10.89 -7.58
N LYS A 30 30.30 12.05 -7.39
CA LYS A 30 29.83 12.59 -6.09
C LYS A 30 28.67 11.78 -5.49
N SER A 31 27.96 11.04 -6.34
CA SER A 31 26.83 10.17 -5.98
C SER A 31 26.82 8.89 -6.82
N CYS A 32 26.18 7.85 -6.30
CA CYS A 32 26.04 6.55 -6.98
C CYS A 32 24.57 6.14 -7.05
N SER A 33 24.17 5.51 -8.16
CA SER A 33 22.85 4.87 -8.24
C SER A 33 22.76 3.71 -7.26
N TYR A 34 21.66 3.65 -6.50
CA TYR A 34 21.39 2.58 -5.53
C TYR A 34 20.24 1.69 -5.98
N ARG A 35 19.17 2.29 -6.53
CA ARG A 35 17.97 1.56 -6.95
C ARG A 35 17.25 2.28 -8.08
N ASN A 36 16.62 1.52 -8.97
CA ASN A 36 15.90 2.07 -10.13
C ASN A 36 14.44 2.48 -9.83
N TYR A 37 13.74 1.76 -8.95
CA TYR A 37 12.35 2.08 -8.61
C TYR A 37 12.02 1.83 -7.12
N PRO A 38 11.67 2.88 -6.36
CA PRO A 38 11.82 4.29 -6.74
C PRO A 38 13.30 4.65 -6.99
N PHE A 39 13.56 5.58 -7.94
CA PHE A 39 14.94 5.91 -8.32
C PHE A 39 15.67 6.58 -7.16
N THR A 40 16.70 5.92 -6.64
CA THR A 40 17.39 6.30 -5.41
C THR A 40 18.89 6.39 -5.66
N ILE A 41 19.53 7.46 -5.18
CA ILE A 41 20.98 7.65 -5.20
C ILE A 41 21.54 7.74 -3.79
N ILE A 42 22.80 7.32 -3.61
CA ILE A 42 23.58 7.51 -2.39
C ILE A 42 24.60 8.63 -2.65
N LEU A 43 24.63 9.62 -1.77
CA LEU A 43 25.64 10.68 -1.77
C LEU A 43 26.87 10.23 -0.98
N LYS A 44 28.07 10.39 -1.54
CA LYS A 44 29.32 9.93 -0.91
C LYS A 44 29.79 10.83 0.24
N HIS A 45 29.81 12.14 0.01
CA HIS A 45 30.44 13.11 0.92
C HIS A 45 29.46 13.93 1.75
N ARG A 46 28.15 13.68 1.66
CA ARG A 46 27.17 14.49 2.38
C ARG A 46 27.07 14.07 3.84
N ILE A 47 27.22 15.03 4.75
CA ILE A 47 27.04 14.86 6.18
C ILE A 47 25.90 15.77 6.65
N GLY A 48 24.74 15.18 6.96
CA GLY A 48 23.59 15.92 7.52
C GLY A 48 22.73 16.70 6.50
N GLY A 49 21.96 17.64 7.04
CA GLY A 49 21.00 18.49 6.33
C GLY A 49 19.61 18.45 6.97
N GLU A 50 18.89 19.58 6.88
CA GLU A 50 17.50 19.65 7.33
C GLU A 50 16.62 18.69 6.53
N LEU A 51 15.75 17.98 7.24
CA LEU A 51 14.79 17.07 6.65
C LEU A 51 13.46 17.78 6.46
N GLN A 52 12.89 17.66 5.27
CA GLN A 52 11.57 18.18 4.97
C GLN A 52 10.51 17.16 5.41
N PRO A 53 9.39 17.61 6.03
CA PRO A 53 8.26 16.74 6.32
C PRO A 53 7.72 16.11 5.04
N VAL A 54 7.54 14.79 5.06
CA VAL A 54 6.94 14.03 3.97
C VAL A 54 5.72 13.29 4.47
N GLU A 55 4.60 13.49 3.79
CA GLU A 55 3.36 12.77 4.00
C GLU A 55 3.23 11.63 3.00
N ILE A 56 2.83 10.45 3.50
CA ILE A 56 2.39 9.34 2.65
C ILE A 56 0.87 9.21 2.69
N LYS A 57 0.26 9.19 1.51
CA LYS A 57 -1.17 9.02 1.31
C LYS A 57 -1.45 7.67 0.66
N PHE A 58 -2.42 6.95 1.20
CA PHE A 58 -2.94 5.71 0.64
C PHE A 58 -4.42 5.88 0.29
N ASP A 59 -4.75 5.61 -0.97
CA ASP A 59 -6.14 5.52 -1.45
C ASP A 59 -6.46 4.05 -1.79
N PRO A 60 -7.12 3.31 -0.88
CA PRO A 60 -7.41 1.90 -1.05
C PRO A 60 -8.64 1.66 -1.95
N GLY A 61 -8.40 1.30 -3.21
CA GLY A 61 -9.43 0.79 -4.11
C GLY A 61 -9.65 -0.73 -4.05
N SER A 62 -10.61 -1.21 -4.85
CA SER A 62 -10.99 -2.63 -4.91
C SER A 62 -9.88 -3.51 -5.52
N ARG A 63 -9.27 -3.04 -6.62
CA ARG A 63 -8.20 -3.73 -7.38
C ARG A 63 -6.84 -3.07 -7.23
N THR A 64 -6.81 -1.76 -7.03
CA THR A 64 -5.60 -0.94 -6.97
C THR A 64 -5.59 -0.10 -5.71
N THR A 65 -4.42 0.11 -5.12
CA THR A 65 -4.24 1.15 -4.11
C THR A 65 -3.36 2.24 -4.68
N GLY A 66 -3.87 3.47 -4.73
CA GLY A 66 -3.08 4.65 -5.04
C GLY A 66 -2.15 4.94 -3.87
N ILE A 67 -0.88 5.22 -4.16
CA ILE A 67 0.11 5.63 -3.17
C ILE A 67 0.71 6.95 -3.65
N ALA A 68 0.67 7.97 -2.81
CA ALA A 68 1.30 9.26 -3.08
C ALA A 68 2.23 9.67 -1.93
N LEU A 69 3.36 10.26 -2.29
CA LEU A 69 4.31 10.88 -1.37
C LEU A 69 4.31 12.37 -1.65
N VAL A 70 3.96 13.15 -0.63
CA VAL A 70 3.85 14.61 -0.71
C VAL A 70 4.89 15.22 0.21
N GLY A 71 5.76 16.07 -0.33
CA GLY A 71 6.70 16.85 0.47
C GLY A 71 6.09 18.21 0.78
N HIS A 72 6.21 18.67 2.03
CA HIS A 72 5.79 20.00 2.43
C HIS A 72 6.99 20.95 2.40
N PHE A 73 6.94 21.93 1.49
CA PHE A 73 7.96 22.97 1.33
C PHE A 73 7.41 24.32 1.79
N LYS A 74 8.30 25.28 2.08
CA LYS A 74 7.91 26.66 2.43
C LYS A 74 7.03 27.33 1.34
N ARG A 75 7.20 26.91 0.07
CA ARG A 75 6.45 27.43 -1.08
C ARG A 75 5.15 26.67 -1.37
N GLY A 76 4.83 25.62 -0.61
CA GLY A 76 3.66 24.77 -0.82
C GLY A 76 3.98 23.28 -0.78
N SER A 77 2.95 22.46 -0.98
CA SER A 77 3.05 21.01 -0.99
C SER A 77 3.26 20.50 -2.42
N GLU A 78 4.17 19.55 -2.61
CA GLU A 78 4.48 19.00 -3.94
C GLU A 78 4.55 17.47 -3.90
N VAL A 79 4.04 16.83 -4.95
CA VAL A 79 4.11 15.37 -5.10
C VAL A 79 5.54 14.95 -5.46
N LEU A 80 6.19 14.21 -4.57
CA LEU A 80 7.53 13.66 -4.79
C LEU A 80 7.47 12.40 -5.66
N TRP A 81 6.47 11.56 -5.40
CA TRP A 81 6.28 10.29 -6.09
C TRP A 81 4.83 9.83 -5.95
N ALA A 82 4.32 9.20 -7.00
CA ALA A 82 3.03 8.53 -6.99
C ALA A 82 3.14 7.20 -7.74
N GLY A 83 2.33 6.24 -7.33
CA GLY A 83 2.28 4.92 -7.95
C GLY A 83 1.01 4.16 -7.60
N ASN A 84 0.63 3.24 -8.50
CA ASN A 84 -0.52 2.38 -8.31
C ASN A 84 -0.07 0.96 -7.94
N LEU A 85 -0.51 0.50 -6.77
CA LEU A 85 -0.28 -0.86 -6.29
C LEU A 85 -1.39 -1.77 -6.79
N ASN A 86 -1.08 -2.61 -7.78
CA ASN A 86 -2.00 -3.63 -8.30
C ASN A 86 -2.13 -4.81 -7.33
N HIS A 87 -3.35 -5.08 -6.85
CA HIS A 87 -3.63 -6.18 -5.95
C HIS A 87 -4.04 -7.45 -6.68
N LYS A 88 -3.59 -8.60 -6.16
CA LYS A 88 -4.02 -9.93 -6.62
C LYS A 88 -5.24 -10.46 -5.86
N GLY A 89 -5.92 -9.63 -5.07
CA GLY A 89 -7.03 -10.03 -4.20
C GLY A 89 -8.17 -10.71 -4.96
N PHE A 90 -8.54 -10.17 -6.12
CA PHE A 90 -9.56 -10.75 -7.00
C PHE A 90 -9.15 -12.15 -7.51
N LEU A 91 -7.92 -12.28 -8.00
CA LEU A 91 -7.38 -13.56 -8.48
C LEU A 91 -7.32 -14.61 -7.36
N ILE A 92 -6.93 -14.22 -6.15
CA ILE A 92 -6.94 -15.10 -4.96
C ILE A 92 -8.37 -15.55 -4.66
N SER A 93 -9.33 -14.62 -4.66
CA SER A 93 -10.75 -14.92 -4.42
C SER A 93 -11.30 -15.91 -5.45
N SER A 94 -11.05 -15.66 -6.74
CA SER A 94 -11.47 -16.53 -7.84
C SER A 94 -10.89 -17.94 -7.69
N ARG A 95 -9.60 -18.07 -7.37
CA ARG A 95 -8.95 -19.37 -7.12
C ARG A 95 -9.53 -20.10 -5.91
N LEU A 96 -9.89 -19.39 -4.84
CA LEU A 96 -10.54 -19.98 -3.67
C LEU A 96 -11.94 -20.48 -3.99
N GLU A 97 -12.71 -19.73 -4.79
CA GLU A 97 -14.05 -20.12 -5.21
C GLU A 97 -14.03 -21.31 -6.16
N SER A 98 -13.10 -21.33 -7.13
CA SER A 98 -12.89 -22.50 -8.01
C SER A 98 -12.59 -23.77 -7.19
N ARG A 99 -11.65 -23.71 -6.25
CA ARG A 99 -11.34 -24.84 -5.35
C ARG A 99 -12.55 -25.24 -4.50
N ARG A 100 -13.33 -24.26 -4.02
CA ARG A 100 -14.55 -24.51 -3.24
C ARG A 100 -15.59 -25.24 -4.09
N SER A 101 -15.81 -24.80 -5.33
CA SER A 101 -16.76 -25.38 -6.29
C SER A 101 -16.41 -26.83 -6.63
N VAL A 102 -15.16 -27.10 -7.01
CA VAL A 102 -14.70 -28.47 -7.32
C VAL A 102 -14.87 -29.41 -6.13
N ARG A 103 -14.58 -28.94 -4.91
CA ARG A 103 -14.76 -29.70 -3.67
C ARG A 103 -16.24 -29.91 -3.33
N ARG A 104 -17.12 -28.95 -3.63
CA ARG A 104 -18.58 -29.09 -3.47
C ARG A 104 -19.11 -30.15 -4.44
N SER A 105 -18.76 -30.05 -5.73
CA SER A 105 -19.15 -31.02 -6.77
C SER A 105 -18.74 -32.45 -6.42
N ARG A 106 -17.48 -32.67 -6.02
CA ARG A 106 -17.00 -33.99 -5.58
C ARG A 106 -17.79 -34.57 -4.39
N ARG A 107 -18.17 -33.73 -3.43
CA ARG A 107 -18.99 -34.19 -2.30
C ARG A 107 -20.41 -34.53 -2.74
N ASN A 108 -21.06 -33.65 -3.48
CA ASN A 108 -22.44 -33.86 -3.92
C ASN A 108 -22.60 -35.12 -4.79
N ARG A 109 -21.59 -35.48 -5.60
CA ARG A 109 -21.58 -36.73 -6.38
C ARG A 109 -21.50 -38.01 -5.55
N LYS A 110 -21.03 -37.94 -4.29
CA LYS A 110 -20.70 -39.11 -3.46
C LYS A 110 -21.46 -39.13 -2.13
N THR A 111 -22.49 -38.31 -1.95
CA THR A 111 -23.23 -38.22 -0.69
C THR A 111 -24.70 -38.55 -0.87
N ARG A 112 -25.15 -39.66 -0.28
CA ARG A 112 -26.57 -39.97 -0.08
C ARG A 112 -27.17 -39.13 1.05
N TYR A 113 -26.39 -38.86 2.11
CA TYR A 113 -26.68 -37.90 3.20
C TYR A 113 -25.36 -37.39 3.80
N ARG A 114 -25.08 -36.08 3.79
CA ARG A 114 -23.93 -35.50 4.50
C ARG A 114 -24.30 -34.16 5.13
N PRO A 115 -24.32 -34.05 6.47
CA PRO A 115 -24.67 -32.81 7.15
C PRO A 115 -23.61 -31.72 6.92
N ALA A 116 -24.06 -30.47 6.89
CA ALA A 116 -23.18 -29.32 6.76
C ALA A 116 -22.31 -29.15 8.02
N ARG A 117 -21.02 -28.87 7.84
CA ARG A 117 -20.05 -28.66 8.93
C ARG A 117 -19.69 -27.17 9.04
N PHE A 118 -20.67 -26.31 9.26
CA PHE A 118 -20.40 -24.87 9.42
C PHE A 118 -19.68 -24.60 10.75
N ASP A 119 -20.12 -25.26 11.83
CA ASP A 119 -19.61 -25.06 13.19
C ASP A 119 -18.17 -25.56 13.39
N ASN A 120 -17.72 -26.49 12.56
CA ASN A 120 -16.35 -27.00 12.61
C ASN A 120 -15.34 -26.03 11.97
N ARG A 121 -15.79 -24.90 11.41
CA ARG A 121 -14.92 -23.91 10.76
C ARG A 121 -14.64 -22.76 11.71
N ARG A 122 -13.83 -23.02 12.74
CA ARG A 122 -13.35 -21.96 13.63
C ARG A 122 -12.30 -21.10 12.93
N ARG A 123 -12.38 -19.79 13.14
CA ARG A 123 -11.37 -18.81 12.72
C ARG A 123 -10.81 -18.16 13.97
N LYS A 124 -9.50 -17.89 13.96
CA LYS A 124 -8.87 -17.13 15.03
C LYS A 124 -9.42 -15.70 15.03
N GLU A 125 -9.39 -15.07 16.20
CA GLU A 125 -9.66 -13.64 16.32
C GLU A 125 -8.71 -12.84 15.41
N GLY A 126 -9.22 -11.79 14.76
CA GLY A 126 -8.45 -10.99 13.80
C GLY A 126 -8.15 -11.70 12.46
N TRP A 127 -8.74 -12.87 12.19
CA TRP A 127 -8.55 -13.55 10.92
C TRP A 127 -9.11 -12.73 9.75
N LEU A 128 -8.24 -12.42 8.79
CA LEU A 128 -8.63 -11.83 7.51
C LEU A 128 -8.70 -12.90 6.41
N PRO A 129 -9.71 -12.85 5.53
CA PRO A 129 -9.71 -13.65 4.31
C PRO A 129 -8.40 -13.48 3.54
N PRO A 130 -7.86 -14.53 2.89
CA PRO A 130 -6.58 -14.46 2.20
C PRO A 130 -6.47 -13.30 1.19
N SER A 131 -7.58 -12.98 0.49
CA SER A 131 -7.65 -11.85 -0.44
C SER A 131 -7.50 -10.49 0.27
N LEU A 132 -8.16 -10.29 1.41
CA LEU A 132 -8.05 -9.09 2.24
C LEU A 132 -6.68 -8.98 2.90
N ARG A 133 -6.19 -10.08 3.47
CA ARG A 133 -4.86 -10.16 4.10
C ARG A 133 -3.77 -9.78 3.10
N SER A 134 -3.83 -10.28 1.87
CA SER A 134 -2.87 -9.93 0.82
C SER A 134 -2.87 -8.44 0.52
N ARG A 135 -4.05 -7.79 0.41
CA ARG A 135 -4.14 -6.34 0.18
C ARG A 135 -3.48 -5.54 1.30
N VAL A 136 -3.83 -5.83 2.55
CA VAL A 136 -3.30 -5.14 3.74
C VAL A 136 -1.78 -5.32 3.85
N LEU A 137 -1.28 -6.54 3.67
CA LEU A 137 0.16 -6.83 3.74
C LEU A 137 0.95 -6.16 2.61
N ASN A 138 0.40 -6.12 1.40
CA ASN A 138 1.06 -5.43 0.28
C ASN A 138 1.23 -3.94 0.60
N VAL A 139 0.19 -3.28 1.08
CA VAL A 139 0.26 -1.86 1.49
C VAL A 139 1.27 -1.66 2.63
N LYS A 140 1.26 -2.54 3.64
CA LYS A 140 2.22 -2.49 4.75
C LYS A 140 3.67 -2.63 4.27
N ASN A 141 3.93 -3.54 3.33
CA ASN A 141 5.27 -3.74 2.76
C ASN A 141 5.74 -2.53 1.96
N TRP A 142 4.87 -1.94 1.13
CA TRP A 142 5.19 -0.71 0.41
C TRP A 142 5.45 0.47 1.34
N ARG A 143 4.64 0.61 2.40
CA ARG A 143 4.88 1.59 3.45
C ARG A 143 6.27 1.42 4.05
N ALA A 144 6.61 0.21 4.51
CA ALA A 144 7.91 -0.08 5.12
C ALA A 144 9.08 0.20 4.17
N LEU A 145 8.92 -0.13 2.89
CA LEU A 145 9.89 0.17 1.84
C LEU A 145 10.10 1.68 1.68
N LEU A 146 9.04 2.48 1.61
CA LEU A 146 9.14 3.93 1.42
C LEU A 146 9.72 4.66 2.64
N LEU A 147 9.42 4.19 3.87
CA LEU A 147 10.02 4.68 5.12
C LEU A 147 11.55 4.53 5.14
N TRP A 148 12.08 3.57 4.40
CA TRP A 148 13.52 3.37 4.32
C TRP A 148 14.23 4.42 3.46
N PHE A 149 13.51 5.01 2.49
CA PHE A 149 14.07 5.97 1.52
C PHE A 149 13.79 7.43 1.87
N LEU A 150 12.79 7.70 2.70
CA LEU A 150 12.34 9.05 3.04
C LEU A 150 12.06 9.22 4.52
N PRO A 151 12.28 10.43 5.06
CA PRO A 151 11.83 10.80 6.39
C PRO A 151 10.32 11.07 6.39
N ILE A 152 9.51 10.01 6.35
CA ILE A 152 8.04 10.13 6.38
C ILE A 152 7.59 10.52 7.79
N THR A 153 6.95 11.67 7.91
CA THR A 153 6.44 12.23 9.18
C THR A 153 4.93 12.04 9.33
N LEU A 154 4.19 12.16 8.23
CA LEU A 154 2.72 12.11 8.23
C LEU A 154 2.21 10.93 7.42
N ARG A 155 1.04 10.41 7.81
CA ARG A 155 0.38 9.26 7.18
C ARG A 155 -1.10 9.54 7.07
N ALA A 156 -1.63 9.55 5.86
CA ALA A 156 -3.06 9.61 5.60
C ALA A 156 -3.50 8.33 4.86
N VAL A 157 -4.67 7.82 5.24
CA VAL A 157 -5.34 6.73 4.55
C VAL A 157 -6.76 7.18 4.29
N GLU A 158 -7.15 7.28 3.03
CA GLU A 158 -8.54 7.56 2.69
C GLU A 158 -9.38 6.34 3.05
N THR A 159 -10.42 6.55 3.85
CA THR A 159 -11.35 5.49 4.23
C THR A 159 -12.69 5.82 3.59
N VAL A 160 -12.98 5.19 2.46
CA VAL A 160 -14.29 5.33 1.82
C VAL A 160 -15.31 4.50 2.61
N ARG A 161 -16.02 5.14 3.54
CA ARG A 161 -17.20 4.58 4.20
C ARG A 161 -18.44 5.03 3.43
N PHE A 162 -18.88 4.22 2.47
CA PHE A 162 -20.17 4.42 1.83
C PHE A 162 -21.26 3.76 2.69
N TYR A 163 -22.11 4.59 3.31
CA TYR A 163 -23.23 4.12 4.14
C TYR A 163 -24.53 4.31 3.36
N THR A 164 -24.93 3.28 2.60
CA THR A 164 -26.08 3.37 1.68
C THR A 164 -27.39 3.68 2.40
N GLN A 165 -27.59 3.16 3.61
CA GLN A 165 -28.76 3.48 4.42
C GLN A 165 -28.82 4.96 4.84
N LYS A 166 -27.67 5.61 5.09
CA LYS A 166 -27.65 7.05 5.41
C LYS A 166 -27.95 7.95 4.22
N LEU A 167 -27.82 7.43 2.99
CA LEU A 167 -28.24 8.18 1.79
C LEU A 167 -29.76 8.28 1.68
N GLN A 168 -30.48 7.28 2.22
CA GLN A 168 -31.94 7.26 2.24
C GLN A 168 -32.51 7.93 3.49
N ASN A 169 -31.88 7.70 4.65
CA ASN A 169 -32.25 8.34 5.89
C ASN A 169 -31.00 8.74 6.70
N ALA A 170 -30.69 10.03 6.71
CA ALA A 170 -29.52 10.57 7.39
C ALA A 170 -29.56 10.41 8.92
N GLU A 171 -30.76 10.28 9.50
CA GLU A 171 -31.00 10.20 10.93
C GLU A 171 -31.02 8.77 11.47
N ILE A 172 -30.87 7.77 10.60
CA ILE A 172 -31.03 6.36 10.94
C ILE A 172 -30.13 5.94 12.12
N LYS A 173 -30.73 5.32 13.15
CA LYS A 173 -30.03 4.94 14.39
C LYS A 173 -30.44 3.55 14.90
N GLY A 174 -29.47 2.83 15.44
CA GLY A 174 -29.70 1.65 16.29
C GLY A 174 -30.53 0.55 15.64
N ILE A 175 -31.75 0.34 16.15
CA ILE A 175 -32.67 -0.73 15.77
C ILE A 175 -33.16 -0.58 14.31
N GLU A 176 -33.15 0.63 13.77
CA GLU A 176 -33.57 0.91 12.38
C GLU A 176 -32.62 0.31 11.33
N TYR A 177 -31.48 -0.22 11.76
CA TYR A 177 -30.55 -0.95 10.90
C TYR A 177 -30.93 -2.43 10.66
N GLN A 178 -31.88 -2.97 11.42
CA GLN A 178 -32.27 -4.39 11.38
C GLN A 178 -33.28 -4.75 10.29
#